data_AF-A0A8S4AI74-F1
#
_entry.id   AF-A0A8S4AI74-F1
#
_cell.length_a   1.000
_cell.length_b   1.000
_cell.length_c   1.000
_cell.angle_alpha   90.00
_cell.angle_beta   90.00
_cell.angle_gamma   90.00
#
_symmetry.space_group_name_H-M   'P 1'
#
loop_
_entity.id
_entity.type
_entity.pdbx_description
1 polymer ?
#
loop_
_entity_poly.entity_id
_entity_poly.type
_entity_poly.pdbx_seq_one_letter_code
_entity_poly.pdbx_strand_id
1 'polypeptide(L)'
;MENSDEFHEKQRLKMRIGVLEESMKSCELESKAGRETVLRLEAELDQERRKAARSNAALESLKLELDGLAMGRRSVEAENQAWSERLEASRRVIEAARRESCCLEKQVEEFQKKSHASEGKLQVFLEKLATVLKGRPEDAIPPTETDVVNKVDNICNKVVSAMETRLCRVSEELKVQTELQRSTLQRALLAEQQVQDLRERLHRVETELLTADKLIDEQGHNKQHYEEFLEQLSEAMKLENIAVDLGIDMRLNLILSRAEQLVKQEAAALMESKSLAYSLQRKVKSQKDQLDSKGLHIQILRKKVSQLDEENRTRSAVEREDACAEARRLQKKLVHLQGELKATKLTNSELKAQLSHNNELKVKVMEQSQTMQEKKQKLAQLVDGKVKAEKKLCTVSLHLQSPERRTRDDQKTTHHARIEPGSAV
;
A
#
# COMPACT_ATOMS: atom_id res chain seq x y z
N MET A 1 4.14 -53.78 -13.26
CA MET A 1 2.83 -53.11 -13.45
C MET A 1 2.98 -51.59 -13.42
N GLU A 2 4.09 -51.08 -12.87
CA GLU A 2 4.37 -49.66 -12.61
C GLU A 2 4.08 -48.71 -13.80
N ASN A 3 4.39 -49.11 -15.04
CA ASN A 3 4.15 -48.28 -16.24
C ASN A 3 2.69 -47.81 -16.40
N SER A 4 1.71 -48.50 -15.83
CA SER A 4 0.30 -48.07 -15.86
C SER A 4 0.03 -46.93 -14.88
N ASP A 5 0.59 -47.00 -13.67
CA ASP A 5 0.38 -46.01 -12.62
C ASP A 5 1.10 -44.70 -12.92
N GLU A 6 2.33 -44.77 -13.45
CA GLU A 6 3.04 -43.60 -14.00
C GLU A 6 2.24 -42.94 -15.14
N PHE A 7 1.63 -43.73 -16.02
CA PHE A 7 0.81 -43.22 -17.12
C PHE A 7 -0.45 -42.50 -16.59
N HIS A 8 -1.16 -43.11 -15.63
CA HIS A 8 -2.31 -42.48 -14.99
C HIS A 8 -1.93 -41.21 -14.22
N GLU A 9 -0.78 -41.19 -13.52
CA GLU A 9 -0.30 -40.00 -12.83
C GLU A 9 0.08 -38.87 -13.79
N LYS A 10 0.83 -39.20 -14.86
CA LYS A 10 1.17 -38.27 -15.94
C LYS A 10 -0.08 -37.67 -16.59
N GLN A 11 -1.15 -38.44 -16.72
CA GLN A 11 -2.43 -37.94 -17.22
C GLN A 11 -3.17 -37.06 -16.20
N ARG A 12 -3.16 -37.40 -14.90
CA ARG A 12 -3.68 -36.54 -13.82
C ARG A 12 -2.94 -35.19 -13.78
N LEU A 13 -1.61 -35.21 -13.87
CA LEU A 13 -0.78 -34.00 -13.89
C LEU A 13 -1.07 -33.12 -15.11
N LYS A 14 -1.21 -33.70 -16.31
CA LYS A 14 -1.64 -32.96 -17.52
C LYS A 14 -2.99 -32.26 -17.32
N MET A 15 -4.00 -32.96 -16.79
CA MET A 15 -5.31 -32.36 -16.52
C MET A 15 -5.22 -31.23 -15.48
N ARG A 16 -4.39 -31.41 -14.44
CA ARG A 16 -4.15 -30.37 -13.42
C ARG A 16 -3.44 -29.14 -14.00
N ILE A 17 -2.50 -29.33 -14.92
CA ILE A 17 -1.83 -28.24 -15.64
C ILE A 17 -2.84 -27.47 -16.51
N GLY A 18 -3.66 -28.15 -17.30
CA GLY A 18 -4.69 -27.52 -18.14
C GLY A 18 -5.63 -26.61 -17.32
N VAL A 19 -6.18 -27.12 -16.21
CA VAL A 19 -7.06 -26.34 -15.30
C VAL A 19 -6.33 -25.15 -14.66
N LEU A 20 -5.03 -25.26 -14.40
CA LEU A 20 -4.22 -24.15 -13.88
C LEU A 20 -3.92 -23.10 -14.96
N GLU A 21 -3.67 -23.51 -16.20
CA GLU A 21 -3.52 -22.58 -17.32
C GLU A 21 -4.83 -21.84 -17.64
N GLU A 22 -5.98 -22.54 -17.57
CA GLU A 22 -7.30 -21.95 -17.79
C GLU A 22 -7.65 -20.95 -16.69
N SER A 23 -7.41 -21.28 -15.41
CA SER A 23 -7.63 -20.33 -14.31
C SER A 23 -6.66 -19.14 -14.35
N MET A 24 -5.41 -19.33 -14.78
CA MET A 24 -4.47 -18.23 -15.05
C MET A 24 -4.97 -17.30 -16.17
N LYS A 25 -5.48 -17.86 -17.28
CA LYS A 25 -6.05 -17.09 -18.40
C LYS A 25 -7.31 -16.30 -17.97
N SER A 26 -8.16 -16.87 -17.11
CA SER A 26 -9.31 -16.15 -16.52
C SER A 26 -8.85 -14.97 -15.67
N CYS A 27 -7.94 -15.23 -14.71
CA CYS A 27 -7.40 -14.20 -13.83
C CYS A 27 -6.69 -13.07 -14.60
N GLU A 28 -5.98 -13.39 -15.69
CA GLU A 28 -5.41 -12.38 -16.59
C GLU A 28 -6.46 -11.48 -17.26
N LEU A 29 -7.59 -12.04 -17.68
CA LEU A 29 -8.69 -11.30 -18.33
C LEU A 29 -9.44 -10.43 -17.30
N GLU A 30 -9.74 -10.99 -16.13
CA GLU A 30 -10.32 -10.25 -14.99
C GLU A 30 -9.40 -9.09 -14.57
N SER A 31 -8.08 -9.33 -14.54
CA SER A 31 -7.07 -8.31 -14.23
C SER A 31 -6.98 -7.21 -15.31
N LYS A 32 -7.21 -7.55 -16.60
CA LYS A 32 -7.30 -6.57 -17.70
C LYS A 32 -8.56 -5.71 -17.57
N ALA A 33 -9.73 -6.32 -17.42
CA ALA A 33 -11.02 -5.63 -17.22
C ALA A 33 -11.03 -4.75 -15.96
N GLY A 34 -10.37 -5.21 -14.88
CA GLY A 34 -10.16 -4.41 -13.66
C GLY A 34 -9.35 -3.15 -13.91
N ARG A 35 -8.22 -3.23 -14.64
CA ARG A 35 -7.42 -2.04 -15.02
C ARG A 35 -8.19 -1.08 -15.92
N GLU A 36 -8.91 -1.60 -16.91
CA GLU A 36 -9.75 -0.77 -17.80
C GLU A 36 -10.85 -0.04 -17.03
N THR A 37 -11.45 -0.71 -16.04
CA THR A 37 -12.44 -0.10 -15.15
C THR A 37 -11.84 1.00 -14.27
N VAL A 38 -10.65 0.78 -13.71
CA VAL A 38 -9.93 1.80 -12.92
C VAL A 38 -9.59 3.01 -13.79
N LEU A 39 -8.99 2.82 -14.97
CA LEU A 39 -8.64 3.91 -15.90
C LEU A 39 -9.86 4.75 -16.32
N ARG A 40 -11.03 4.10 -16.53
CA ARG A 40 -12.29 4.81 -16.80
C ARG A 40 -12.74 5.65 -15.59
N LEU A 41 -12.72 5.08 -14.39
CA LEU A 41 -13.12 5.77 -13.17
C LEU A 41 -12.17 6.92 -12.81
N GLU A 42 -10.87 6.78 -13.09
CA GLU A 42 -9.88 7.86 -12.97
C GLU A 42 -10.19 9.00 -13.94
N ALA A 43 -10.51 8.71 -15.20
CA ALA A 43 -10.89 9.73 -16.18
C ALA A 43 -12.22 10.44 -15.83
N GLU A 44 -13.20 9.72 -15.29
CA GLU A 44 -14.47 10.26 -14.79
C GLU A 44 -14.26 11.16 -13.56
N LEU A 45 -13.46 10.71 -12.57
CA LEU A 45 -13.09 11.50 -11.40
C LEU A 45 -12.39 12.80 -11.79
N ASP A 46 -11.49 12.75 -12.76
CA ASP A 46 -10.79 13.92 -13.29
C ASP A 46 -11.69 14.85 -14.11
N GLN A 47 -12.72 14.33 -14.78
CA GLN A 47 -13.75 15.14 -15.41
C GLN A 47 -14.60 15.89 -14.37
N GLU A 48 -15.00 15.22 -13.28
CA GLU A 48 -15.75 15.87 -12.18
C GLU A 48 -14.89 16.89 -11.42
N ARG A 49 -13.60 16.61 -11.16
CA ARG A 49 -12.65 17.61 -10.61
C ARG A 49 -12.59 18.88 -11.46
N ARG A 50 -12.54 18.74 -12.79
CA ARG A 50 -12.54 19.89 -13.72
C ARG A 50 -13.88 20.63 -13.73
N LYS A 51 -15.01 19.94 -13.57
CA LYS A 51 -16.35 20.57 -13.42
C LYS A 51 -16.46 21.34 -12.11
N ALA A 52 -16.07 20.74 -10.99
CA ALA A 52 -16.07 21.36 -9.66
C ALA A 52 -15.17 22.61 -9.64
N ALA A 53 -13.95 22.53 -10.17
CA ALA A 53 -13.06 23.69 -10.27
C ALA A 53 -13.66 24.85 -11.08
N ARG A 54 -14.34 24.56 -12.20
CA ARG A 54 -15.07 25.58 -12.99
C ARG A 54 -16.26 26.16 -12.24
N SER A 55 -17.02 25.34 -11.53
CA SER A 55 -18.16 25.79 -10.72
C SER A 55 -17.72 26.69 -9.58
N ASN A 56 -16.62 26.35 -8.88
CA ASN A 56 -16.06 27.17 -7.82
C ASN A 56 -15.56 28.51 -8.38
N ALA A 57 -14.83 28.50 -9.50
CA ALA A 57 -14.38 29.74 -10.15
C ALA A 57 -15.55 30.67 -10.56
N ALA A 58 -16.67 30.10 -11.02
CA ALA A 58 -17.88 30.87 -11.31
C ALA A 58 -18.55 31.42 -10.03
N LEU A 59 -18.58 30.64 -8.93
CA LEU A 59 -19.11 31.09 -7.64
C LEU A 59 -18.28 32.23 -7.04
N GLU A 60 -16.94 32.17 -7.11
CA GLU A 60 -16.10 33.28 -6.62
C GLU A 60 -16.26 34.55 -7.48
N SER A 61 -16.47 34.43 -8.80
CA SER A 61 -16.81 35.58 -9.66
C SER A 61 -18.13 36.23 -9.22
N LEU A 62 -19.16 35.41 -8.98
CA LEU A 62 -20.48 35.89 -8.55
C LEU A 62 -20.46 36.52 -7.14
N LYS A 63 -19.59 36.05 -6.23
CA LYS A 63 -19.35 36.74 -4.94
C LYS A 63 -18.73 38.12 -5.15
N LEU A 64 -17.67 38.21 -5.97
CA LEU A 64 -16.99 39.49 -6.25
C LEU A 64 -17.96 40.50 -6.88
N GLU A 65 -18.82 40.05 -7.80
CA GLU A 65 -19.89 40.85 -8.39
C GLU A 65 -20.94 41.28 -7.35
N LEU A 66 -21.36 40.38 -6.46
CA LEU A 66 -22.30 40.66 -5.37
C LEU A 66 -21.74 41.70 -4.38
N ASP A 67 -20.47 41.59 -4.00
CA ASP A 67 -19.79 42.53 -3.11
C ASP A 67 -19.64 43.91 -3.77
N GLY A 68 -19.29 43.94 -5.06
CA GLY A 68 -19.29 45.17 -5.87
C GLY A 68 -20.66 45.85 -5.90
N LEU A 69 -21.73 45.08 -6.14
CA LEU A 69 -23.12 45.57 -6.11
C LEU A 69 -23.54 46.01 -4.70
N ALA A 70 -23.06 45.36 -3.64
CA ALA A 70 -23.34 45.73 -2.26
C ALA A 70 -22.59 47.00 -1.81
N MET A 71 -21.40 47.28 -2.35
CA MET A 71 -20.72 48.57 -2.19
C MET A 71 -21.44 49.67 -2.99
N GLY A 72 -21.76 49.42 -4.26
CA GLY A 72 -22.50 50.37 -5.11
C GLY A 72 -23.85 50.77 -4.52
N ARG A 73 -24.61 49.80 -4.01
CA ARG A 73 -25.88 50.05 -3.32
C ARG A 73 -25.70 50.95 -2.09
N ARG A 74 -24.72 50.67 -1.22
CA ARG A 74 -24.42 51.49 -0.03
C ARG A 74 -24.05 52.94 -0.39
N SER A 75 -23.33 53.15 -1.49
CA SER A 75 -23.03 54.51 -2.00
C SER A 75 -24.31 55.25 -2.40
N VAL A 76 -25.20 54.60 -3.15
CA VAL A 76 -26.48 55.18 -3.60
C VAL A 76 -27.45 55.38 -2.41
N GLU A 77 -27.43 54.52 -1.41
CA GLU A 77 -28.19 54.68 -0.16
C GLU A 77 -27.72 55.94 0.61
N ALA A 78 -26.40 56.15 0.74
CA ALA A 78 -25.82 57.34 1.38
C ALA A 78 -26.10 58.62 0.59
N GLU A 79 -26.00 58.60 -0.74
CA GLU A 79 -26.38 59.74 -1.58
C GLU A 79 -27.87 60.10 -1.44
N ASN A 80 -28.77 59.10 -1.42
CA ASN A 80 -30.20 59.34 -1.22
C ASN A 80 -30.51 59.94 0.17
N GLN A 81 -29.79 59.53 1.21
CA GLN A 81 -29.89 60.13 2.55
C GLN A 81 -29.45 61.61 2.51
N ALA A 82 -28.29 61.91 1.94
CA ALA A 82 -27.81 63.29 1.78
C ALA A 82 -28.74 64.18 0.93
N TRP A 83 -29.39 63.62 -0.11
CA TRP A 83 -30.41 64.34 -0.89
C TRP A 83 -31.70 64.57 -0.10
N SER A 84 -32.13 63.61 0.72
CA SER A 84 -33.29 63.75 1.62
C SER A 84 -33.05 64.83 2.68
N GLU A 85 -31.89 64.84 3.33
CA GLU A 85 -31.49 65.88 4.30
C GLU A 85 -31.47 67.28 3.67
N ARG A 86 -30.90 67.41 2.47
CA ARG A 86 -30.89 68.66 1.70
C ARG A 86 -32.31 69.12 1.35
N LEU A 87 -33.19 68.20 0.97
CA LEU A 87 -34.59 68.49 0.66
C LEU A 87 -35.35 68.96 1.92
N GLU A 88 -35.14 68.33 3.07
CA GLU A 88 -35.72 68.76 4.33
C GLU A 88 -35.17 70.10 4.83
N ALA A 89 -33.88 70.36 4.67
CA ALA A 89 -33.27 71.64 5.01
C ALA A 89 -33.84 72.76 4.12
N SER A 90 -33.92 72.54 2.81
CA SER A 90 -34.57 73.44 1.85
C SER A 90 -36.04 73.70 2.21
N ARG A 91 -36.79 72.64 2.53
CA ARG A 91 -38.18 72.75 3.01
C ARG A 91 -38.28 73.60 4.28
N ARG A 92 -37.40 73.38 5.27
CA ARG A 92 -37.37 74.17 6.52
C ARG A 92 -37.12 75.66 6.24
N VAL A 93 -36.22 76.00 5.31
CA VAL A 93 -35.98 77.38 4.86
C VAL A 93 -37.20 77.98 4.16
N ILE A 94 -37.83 77.24 3.24
CA ILE A 94 -39.05 77.68 2.54
C ILE A 94 -40.20 77.92 3.52
N GLU A 95 -40.39 77.05 4.51
CA GLU A 95 -41.40 77.26 5.55
C GLU A 95 -41.07 78.46 6.47
N ALA A 96 -39.80 78.75 6.74
CA ALA A 96 -39.39 79.94 7.48
C ALA A 96 -39.70 81.23 6.69
N ALA A 97 -39.29 81.30 5.42
CA ALA A 97 -39.58 82.44 4.54
C ALA A 97 -41.09 82.69 4.36
N ARG A 98 -41.91 81.63 4.31
CA ARG A 98 -43.38 81.76 4.29
C ARG A 98 -43.95 82.35 5.58
N ARG A 99 -43.40 82.00 6.74
CA ARG A 99 -43.80 82.58 8.04
C ARG A 99 -43.43 84.07 8.08
N GLU A 100 -42.24 84.43 7.59
CA GLU A 100 -41.78 85.82 7.50
C GLU A 100 -42.64 86.67 6.55
N SER A 101 -42.95 86.18 5.34
CA SER A 101 -43.87 86.85 4.39
C SER A 101 -45.21 87.17 5.05
N CYS A 102 -45.82 86.18 5.73
CA CYS A 102 -47.09 86.35 6.44
C CYS A 102 -47.02 87.35 7.61
N CYS A 103 -45.84 87.56 8.20
CA CYS A 103 -45.62 88.61 9.20
C CYS A 103 -45.46 90.00 8.55
N LEU A 104 -44.75 90.10 7.42
CA LEU A 104 -44.58 91.34 6.68
C LEU A 104 -45.90 91.82 6.05
N GLU A 105 -46.69 90.92 5.46
CA GLU A 105 -48.04 91.19 4.93
C GLU A 105 -48.94 91.86 5.98
N LYS A 106 -48.95 91.33 7.21
CA LYS A 106 -49.71 91.90 8.33
C LYS A 106 -49.23 93.29 8.76
N GLN A 107 -47.92 93.53 8.73
CA GLN A 107 -47.37 94.86 8.98
C GLN A 107 -47.77 95.85 7.88
N VAL A 108 -47.71 95.45 6.60
CA VAL A 108 -48.14 96.27 5.46
C VAL A 108 -49.63 96.64 5.58
N GLU A 109 -50.50 95.68 5.90
CA GLU A 109 -51.91 95.95 6.20
C GLU A 109 -52.08 96.96 7.36
N GLU A 110 -51.32 96.83 8.44
CA GLU A 110 -51.42 97.73 9.59
C GLU A 110 -50.94 99.15 9.24
N PHE A 111 -49.86 99.27 8.46
CA PHE A 111 -49.38 100.56 7.96
C PHE A 111 -50.35 101.20 6.97
N GLN A 112 -51.00 100.44 6.07
CA GLN A 112 -52.04 100.96 5.19
C GLN A 112 -53.23 101.51 5.99
N LYS A 113 -53.71 100.76 7.00
CA LYS A 113 -54.80 101.19 7.91
C LYS A 113 -54.42 102.47 8.68
N LYS A 114 -53.18 102.57 9.17
CA LYS A 114 -52.64 103.79 9.81
C LYS A 114 -52.53 104.96 8.82
N SER A 115 -52.11 104.70 7.58
CA SER A 115 -51.97 105.71 6.52
C SER A 115 -53.31 106.35 6.21
N HIS A 116 -54.33 105.57 5.84
CA HIS A 116 -55.68 106.09 5.57
C HIS A 116 -56.31 106.80 6.77
N ALA A 117 -56.06 106.32 8.00
CA ALA A 117 -56.50 106.98 9.23
C ALA A 117 -55.76 108.30 9.52
N SER A 118 -54.61 108.57 8.89
CA SER A 118 -53.91 109.86 8.92
C SER A 118 -54.31 110.77 7.76
N GLU A 119 -54.54 110.19 6.58
CA GLU A 119 -55.01 110.84 5.37
C GLU A 119 -56.40 111.47 5.56
N GLY A 120 -57.35 110.73 6.14
CA GLY A 120 -58.66 111.28 6.50
C GLY A 120 -58.61 112.40 7.55
N LYS A 121 -57.63 112.38 8.46
CA LYS A 121 -57.40 113.50 9.41
C LYS A 121 -56.84 114.73 8.69
N LEU A 122 -55.93 114.53 7.74
CA LEU A 122 -55.40 115.60 6.89
C LEU A 122 -56.50 116.21 6.02
N GLN A 123 -57.41 115.39 5.46
CA GLN A 123 -58.53 115.86 4.64
C GLN A 123 -59.50 116.72 5.48
N VAL A 124 -59.89 116.27 6.67
CA VAL A 124 -60.70 117.07 7.62
C VAL A 124 -59.97 118.35 8.08
N PHE A 125 -58.64 118.34 8.17
CA PHE A 125 -57.84 119.53 8.45
C PHE A 125 -57.81 120.51 7.26
N LEU A 126 -57.73 120.01 6.02
CA LEU A 126 -57.80 120.81 4.80
C LEU A 126 -59.19 121.42 4.59
N GLU A 127 -60.28 120.72 4.95
CA GLU A 127 -61.64 121.28 4.98
C GLU A 127 -61.79 122.41 6.01
N LYS A 128 -61.16 122.25 7.19
CA LYS A 128 -61.08 123.31 8.21
C LYS A 128 -60.24 124.51 7.75
N LEU A 129 -59.14 124.28 7.04
CA LEU A 129 -58.39 125.37 6.41
C LEU A 129 -59.19 126.06 5.30
N ALA A 130 -59.88 125.31 4.44
CA ALA A 130 -60.69 125.86 3.35
C ALA A 130 -61.91 126.65 3.83
N THR A 131 -62.40 126.38 5.05
CA THR A 131 -63.43 127.19 5.71
C THR A 131 -62.86 128.43 6.41
N VAL A 132 -61.71 128.32 7.09
CA VAL A 132 -61.00 129.49 7.66
C VAL A 132 -60.53 130.47 6.58
N LEU A 133 -59.97 129.98 5.47
CA LEU A 133 -59.49 130.78 4.34
C LEU A 133 -60.62 131.41 3.50
N LYS A 134 -61.89 131.18 3.86
CA LYS A 134 -63.06 131.77 3.20
C LYS A 134 -63.47 133.14 3.79
N GLY A 135 -62.76 133.61 4.82
CA GLY A 135 -62.88 134.95 5.39
C GLY A 135 -61.67 135.85 5.06
N ARG A 136 -61.96 137.04 4.52
CA ARG A 136 -61.08 138.21 4.41
C ARG A 136 -61.81 139.39 5.10
N PRO A 137 -61.16 140.54 5.38
CA PRO A 137 -59.75 140.91 5.13
C PRO A 137 -59.06 141.45 6.42
N GLU A 138 -58.00 142.23 6.22
CA GLU A 138 -57.50 143.27 7.14
C GLU A 138 -57.07 142.88 8.57
N ASP A 139 -55.76 142.75 8.72
CA ASP A 139 -55.06 143.54 9.73
C ASP A 139 -53.82 144.18 9.08
N ALA A 140 -53.70 145.50 9.13
CA ALA A 140 -52.63 146.25 8.50
C ALA A 140 -51.62 146.73 9.56
N ILE A 141 -50.43 146.12 9.58
CA ILE A 141 -49.35 146.45 10.52
C ILE A 141 -48.11 146.86 9.72
N PRO A 142 -47.53 148.05 9.95
CA PRO A 142 -46.41 148.56 9.17
C PRO A 142 -45.08 147.86 9.53
N PRO A 143 -44.24 147.49 8.55
CA PRO A 143 -42.88 147.01 8.80
C PRO A 143 -41.86 148.15 8.74
N THR A 144 -41.13 148.38 9.82
CA THR A 144 -39.89 149.20 9.79
C THR A 144 -38.71 148.30 9.45
N GLU A 145 -37.88 148.72 8.49
CA GLU A 145 -36.83 147.88 7.87
C GLU A 145 -35.87 147.25 8.89
N THR A 146 -35.41 148.03 9.88
CA THR A 146 -34.55 147.55 10.97
C THR A 146 -35.18 146.45 11.81
N ASP A 147 -36.49 146.51 12.06
CA ASP A 147 -37.21 145.50 12.85
C ASP A 147 -37.49 144.24 12.02
N VAL A 148 -37.58 144.35 10.69
CA VAL A 148 -37.61 143.18 9.80
C VAL A 148 -36.25 142.49 9.82
N VAL A 149 -35.16 143.22 9.59
CA VAL A 149 -33.79 142.67 9.56
C VAL A 149 -33.41 142.03 10.89
N ASN A 150 -33.57 142.75 12.03
CA ASN A 150 -33.26 142.22 13.36
C ASN A 150 -34.06 140.95 13.71
N LYS A 151 -35.26 140.79 13.16
CA LYS A 151 -36.15 139.65 13.38
C LYS A 151 -35.85 138.48 12.44
N VAL A 152 -35.45 138.76 11.19
CA VAL A 152 -34.89 137.77 10.27
C VAL A 152 -33.59 137.22 10.81
N ASP A 153 -32.64 138.05 11.25
CA ASP A 153 -31.38 137.60 11.86
C ASP A 153 -31.63 136.79 13.14
N ASN A 154 -32.58 137.20 13.99
CA ASN A 154 -32.96 136.39 15.16
C ASN A 154 -33.55 135.03 14.79
N ILE A 155 -34.27 134.92 13.66
CA ILE A 155 -34.81 133.64 13.18
C ILE A 155 -33.70 132.80 12.55
N CYS A 156 -32.88 133.39 11.67
CA CYS A 156 -31.74 132.73 11.03
C CYS A 156 -30.75 132.19 12.06
N ASN A 157 -30.29 133.00 13.02
CA ASN A 157 -29.34 132.55 14.05
C ASN A 157 -29.94 131.44 14.95
N LYS A 158 -31.25 131.48 15.26
CA LYS A 158 -31.92 130.40 16.00
C LYS A 158 -32.05 129.12 15.17
N VAL A 159 -32.34 129.22 13.88
CA VAL A 159 -32.43 128.06 12.98
C VAL A 159 -31.05 127.46 12.71
N VAL A 160 -30.02 128.28 12.50
CA VAL A 160 -28.63 127.84 12.33
C VAL A 160 -28.15 127.15 13.60
N SER A 161 -28.27 127.76 14.78
CA SER A 161 -27.88 127.12 16.05
C SER A 161 -28.66 125.83 16.33
N ALA A 162 -29.95 125.78 15.98
CA ALA A 162 -30.76 124.56 16.06
C ALA A 162 -30.36 123.49 15.01
N MET A 163 -29.75 123.87 13.89
CA MET A 163 -29.17 122.92 12.93
C MET A 163 -27.76 122.46 13.34
N GLU A 164 -26.91 123.35 13.84
CA GLU A 164 -25.56 123.05 14.35
C GLU A 164 -25.63 122.06 15.51
N THR A 165 -26.47 122.33 16.52
CA THR A 165 -26.68 121.42 17.65
C THR A 165 -27.20 120.05 17.21
N ARG A 166 -28.07 119.98 16.18
CA ARG A 166 -28.51 118.72 15.57
C ARG A 166 -27.40 118.04 14.78
N LEU A 167 -26.55 118.78 14.08
CA LEU A 167 -25.40 118.26 13.32
C LEU A 167 -24.35 117.65 14.24
N CYS A 168 -24.01 118.33 15.34
CA CYS A 168 -23.13 117.78 16.38
C CYS A 168 -23.70 116.47 16.94
N ARG A 169 -24.97 116.47 17.35
CA ARG A 169 -25.64 115.28 17.92
C ARG A 169 -25.65 114.10 16.94
N VAL A 170 -25.99 114.34 15.67
CA VAL A 170 -25.96 113.30 14.62
C VAL A 170 -24.54 112.84 14.29
N SER A 171 -23.54 113.73 14.34
CA SER A 171 -22.12 113.36 14.18
C SER A 171 -21.63 112.45 15.31
N GLU A 172 -22.08 112.69 16.54
CA GLU A 172 -21.74 111.89 17.72
C GLU A 172 -22.50 110.55 17.74
N GLU A 173 -23.80 110.54 17.44
CA GLU A 173 -24.58 109.33 17.18
C GLU A 173 -23.92 108.43 16.12
N LEU A 174 -23.47 109.02 15.00
CA LEU A 174 -22.80 108.30 13.92
C LEU A 174 -21.43 107.74 14.33
N LYS A 175 -20.59 108.50 15.06
CA LYS A 175 -19.30 108.01 15.58
C LYS A 175 -19.52 106.76 16.43
N VAL A 176 -20.40 106.83 17.43
CA VAL A 176 -20.74 105.71 18.32
C VAL A 176 -21.27 104.51 17.51
N GLN A 177 -22.11 104.74 16.48
CA GLN A 177 -22.59 103.66 15.62
C GLN A 177 -21.44 102.98 14.85
N THR A 178 -20.52 103.75 14.25
CA THR A 178 -19.40 103.16 13.49
C THR A 178 -18.40 102.39 14.36
N GLU A 179 -18.20 102.82 15.61
CA GLU A 179 -17.38 102.10 16.59
C GLU A 179 -18.05 100.79 17.04
N LEU A 180 -19.36 100.83 17.31
CA LEU A 180 -20.15 99.64 17.63
C LEU A 180 -20.18 98.63 16.47
N GLN A 181 -20.31 99.11 15.22
CA GLN A 181 -20.22 98.28 14.01
C GLN A 181 -18.84 97.64 13.90
N ARG A 182 -17.75 98.40 14.06
CA ARG A 182 -16.36 97.89 13.99
C ARG A 182 -16.09 96.83 15.06
N SER A 183 -16.51 97.08 16.29
CA SER A 183 -16.42 96.13 17.41
C SER A 183 -17.23 94.85 17.15
N THR A 184 -18.42 94.98 16.55
CA THR A 184 -19.28 93.84 16.23
C THR A 184 -18.71 93.00 15.08
N LEU A 185 -18.15 93.63 14.04
CA LEU A 185 -17.44 92.94 12.97
C LEU A 185 -16.20 92.19 13.48
N GLN A 186 -15.41 92.81 14.36
CA GLN A 186 -14.24 92.15 14.96
C GLN A 186 -14.63 90.93 15.80
N ARG A 187 -15.74 91.01 16.56
CA ARG A 187 -16.28 89.87 17.31
C ARG A 187 -16.81 88.76 16.39
N ALA A 188 -17.43 89.12 15.25
CA ALA A 188 -17.90 88.15 14.26
C ALA A 188 -16.72 87.38 13.64
N LEU A 189 -15.67 88.07 13.18
CA LEU A 189 -14.47 87.43 12.61
C LEU A 189 -13.77 86.49 13.60
N LEU A 190 -13.69 86.87 14.89
CA LEU A 190 -13.14 85.99 15.93
C LEU A 190 -14.02 84.75 16.18
N ALA A 191 -15.34 84.89 16.15
CA ALA A 191 -16.27 83.77 16.28
C ALA A 191 -16.21 82.84 15.05
N GLU A 192 -16.09 83.39 13.83
CA GLU A 192 -15.89 82.61 12.60
C GLU A 192 -14.59 81.80 12.65
N GLN A 193 -13.50 82.40 13.11
CA GLN A 193 -12.21 81.70 13.29
C GLN A 193 -12.30 80.59 14.35
N GLN A 194 -13.00 80.81 15.46
CA GLN A 194 -13.25 79.79 16.48
C GLN A 194 -14.11 78.64 15.95
N VAL A 195 -15.16 78.94 15.19
CA VAL A 195 -16.00 77.92 14.53
C VAL A 195 -15.18 77.11 13.52
N GLN A 196 -14.20 77.72 12.85
CA GLN A 196 -13.33 77.01 11.91
C GLN A 196 -12.34 76.07 12.63
N ASP A 197 -11.66 76.49 13.70
CA ASP A 197 -10.82 75.57 14.51
C ASP A 197 -11.64 74.39 15.04
N LEU A 198 -12.84 74.66 15.57
CA LEU A 198 -13.71 73.62 16.11
C LEU A 198 -14.18 72.63 15.03
N ARG A 199 -14.47 73.09 13.80
CA ARG A 199 -14.78 72.21 12.66
C ARG A 199 -13.59 71.34 12.26
N GLU A 200 -12.40 71.91 12.17
CA GLU A 200 -11.20 71.16 11.81
C GLU A 200 -10.80 70.14 12.89
N ARG A 201 -11.00 70.47 14.16
CA ARG A 201 -10.78 69.55 15.29
C ARG A 201 -11.82 68.44 15.34
N LEU A 202 -13.09 68.78 15.10
CA LEU A 202 -14.16 67.78 14.95
C LEU A 202 -13.83 66.81 13.82
N HIS A 203 -13.47 67.31 12.64
CA HIS A 203 -13.14 66.47 11.48
C HIS A 203 -11.91 65.58 11.70
N ARG A 204 -10.90 66.04 12.45
CA ARG A 204 -9.76 65.20 12.87
C ARG A 204 -10.23 64.06 13.78
N VAL A 205 -11.06 64.33 14.79
CA VAL A 205 -11.60 63.29 15.69
C VAL A 205 -12.55 62.34 14.97
N GLU A 206 -13.36 62.82 14.02
CA GLU A 206 -14.22 61.98 13.16
C GLU A 206 -13.38 61.02 12.29
N THR A 207 -12.29 61.49 11.70
CA THR A 207 -11.40 60.65 10.89
C THR A 207 -10.59 59.68 11.74
N GLU A 208 -10.12 60.08 12.92
CA GLU A 208 -9.48 59.19 13.90
C GLU A 208 -10.44 58.07 14.35
N LEU A 209 -11.70 58.40 14.71
CA LEU A 209 -12.73 57.43 15.07
C LEU A 209 -13.01 56.44 13.92
N LEU A 210 -13.21 56.94 12.70
CA LEU A 210 -13.41 56.11 11.51
C LEU A 210 -12.20 55.23 11.13
N THR A 211 -11.01 55.50 11.67
CA THR A 211 -9.86 54.57 11.58
C THR A 211 -9.83 53.57 12.74
N ALA A 212 -10.23 53.97 13.96
CA ALA A 212 -10.34 53.08 15.10
C ALA A 212 -11.42 52.00 14.89
N ASP A 213 -12.60 52.38 14.38
CA ASP A 213 -13.69 51.44 14.09
C ASP A 213 -13.26 50.36 13.09
N LYS A 214 -12.53 50.74 12.03
CA LYS A 214 -11.97 49.79 11.05
C LYS A 214 -10.95 48.84 11.66
N LEU A 215 -10.08 49.33 12.55
CA LEU A 215 -9.12 48.48 13.25
C LEU A 215 -9.81 47.51 14.22
N ILE A 216 -10.95 47.91 14.82
CA ILE A 216 -11.78 47.03 15.65
C ILE A 216 -12.47 45.96 14.78
N ASP A 217 -13.04 46.33 13.63
CA ASP A 217 -13.61 45.39 12.66
C ASP A 217 -12.56 44.40 12.14
N GLU A 218 -11.38 44.87 11.75
CA GLU A 218 -10.24 44.04 11.33
C GLU A 218 -9.78 43.10 12.45
N GLN A 219 -9.68 43.58 13.70
CA GLN A 219 -9.34 42.74 14.85
C GLN A 219 -10.43 41.68 15.12
N GLY A 220 -11.71 42.04 14.93
CA GLY A 220 -12.85 41.12 15.03
C GLY A 220 -12.80 40.00 14.00
N HIS A 221 -12.60 40.34 12.71
CA HIS A 221 -12.46 39.35 11.63
C HIS A 221 -11.25 38.42 11.84
N ASN A 222 -10.11 38.98 12.25
CA ASN A 222 -8.92 38.18 12.60
C ASN A 222 -9.22 37.23 13.76
N LYS A 223 -9.87 37.69 14.84
CA LYS A 223 -10.26 36.85 15.97
C LYS A 223 -11.17 35.69 15.54
N GLN A 224 -12.19 35.97 14.74
CA GLN A 224 -13.10 34.93 14.22
C GLN A 224 -12.33 33.89 13.37
N HIS A 225 -11.46 34.33 12.46
CA HIS A 225 -10.63 33.42 11.66
C HIS A 225 -9.71 32.55 12.54
N TYR A 226 -9.18 33.06 13.65
CA TYR A 226 -8.42 32.24 14.61
C TYR A 226 -9.32 31.24 15.37
N GLU A 227 -10.55 31.61 15.73
CA GLU A 227 -11.50 30.71 16.38
C GLU A 227 -11.96 29.58 15.45
N GLU A 228 -12.28 29.89 14.18
CA GLU A 228 -12.59 28.90 13.13
C GLU A 228 -11.42 27.95 12.85
N PHE A 229 -10.19 28.46 12.79
CA PHE A 229 -8.99 27.64 12.64
C PHE A 229 -8.78 26.69 13.84
N LEU A 230 -8.97 27.17 15.07
CA LEU A 230 -8.85 26.35 16.27
C LEU A 230 -9.98 25.33 16.41
N GLU A 231 -11.15 25.59 15.83
CA GLU A 231 -12.25 24.63 15.72
C GLU A 231 -11.91 23.48 14.76
N GLN A 232 -11.47 23.80 13.53
CA GLN A 232 -11.00 22.80 12.55
C GLN A 232 -9.84 21.96 13.11
N LEU A 233 -8.91 22.59 13.83
CA LEU A 233 -7.79 21.90 14.47
C LEU A 233 -8.25 21.02 15.66
N SER A 234 -9.33 21.41 16.35
CA SER A 234 -9.95 20.58 17.40
C SER A 234 -10.63 19.35 16.82
N GLU A 235 -11.39 19.50 15.72
CA GLU A 235 -12.01 18.39 14.97
C GLU A 235 -10.93 17.41 14.46
N ALA A 236 -9.87 17.92 13.82
CA ALA A 236 -8.76 17.11 13.32
C ALA A 236 -8.05 16.30 14.43
N MET A 237 -8.01 16.81 15.66
CA MET A 237 -7.45 16.12 16.83
C MET A 237 -8.47 15.28 17.63
N LYS A 238 -9.74 15.31 17.23
CA LYS A 238 -10.91 14.67 17.85
C LYS A 238 -11.19 15.18 19.26
N LEU A 239 -11.28 16.50 19.37
CA LEU A 239 -11.48 17.24 20.62
C LEU A 239 -12.85 17.93 20.70
N GLU A 240 -13.76 17.79 19.72
CA GLU A 240 -15.00 18.60 19.62
C GLU A 240 -15.75 18.71 20.96
N ASN A 241 -16.06 17.56 21.58
CA ASN A 241 -16.84 17.43 22.82
C ASN A 241 -16.20 18.10 24.06
N ILE A 242 -14.95 18.55 23.97
CA ILE A 242 -14.22 19.24 25.05
C ILE A 242 -13.86 20.68 24.62
N ALA A 243 -13.65 20.91 23.32
CA ALA A 243 -13.24 22.20 22.78
C ALA A 243 -14.37 23.25 22.73
N VAL A 244 -15.62 22.83 22.55
CA VAL A 244 -16.78 23.75 22.36
C VAL A 244 -16.89 24.78 23.49
N ASP A 245 -16.85 24.35 24.76
CA ASP A 245 -16.99 25.25 25.92
C ASP A 245 -15.68 25.98 26.32
N LEU A 246 -14.58 25.76 25.58
CA LEU A 246 -13.27 26.34 25.89
C LEU A 246 -12.94 27.54 25.00
N GLY A 247 -12.69 28.69 25.65
CA GLY A 247 -12.11 29.87 25.01
C GLY A 247 -10.69 29.62 24.45
N ILE A 248 -10.29 30.50 23.52
CA ILE A 248 -9.07 30.41 22.69
C ILE A 248 -7.86 29.83 23.41
N ASP A 249 -7.43 30.42 24.54
CA ASP A 249 -6.19 30.02 25.24
C ASP A 249 -6.28 28.59 25.80
N MET A 250 -7.44 28.19 26.31
CA MET A 250 -7.65 26.85 26.86
C MET A 250 -7.78 25.81 25.72
N ARG A 251 -8.45 26.17 24.63
CA ARG A 251 -8.54 25.35 23.41
C ARG A 251 -7.14 25.12 22.82
N LEU A 252 -6.29 26.15 22.78
CA LEU A 252 -4.88 26.06 22.34
C LEU A 252 -4.05 25.14 23.24
N ASN A 253 -4.13 25.30 24.57
CA ASN A 253 -3.41 24.44 25.52
C ASN A 253 -3.86 22.96 25.47
N LEU A 254 -5.16 22.71 25.22
CA LEU A 254 -5.70 21.37 25.01
C LEU A 254 -5.15 20.75 23.71
N ILE A 255 -5.14 21.51 22.60
CA ILE A 255 -4.56 21.11 21.31
C ILE A 255 -3.07 20.76 21.45
N LEU A 256 -2.27 21.59 22.14
CA LEU A 256 -0.85 21.32 22.40
C LEU A 256 -0.65 20.04 23.22
N SER A 257 -1.40 19.89 24.31
CA SER A 257 -1.36 18.70 25.17
C SER A 257 -1.73 17.42 24.40
N ARG A 258 -2.71 17.53 23.48
CA ARG A 258 -3.17 16.44 22.61
C ARG A 258 -2.14 16.09 21.54
N ALA A 259 -1.49 17.07 20.94
CA ALA A 259 -0.38 16.85 20.00
C ALA A 259 0.79 16.13 20.67
N GLU A 260 1.20 16.56 21.87
CA GLU A 260 2.22 15.87 22.66
C GLU A 260 1.82 14.42 22.98
N GLN A 261 0.56 14.18 23.35
CA GLN A 261 0.06 12.83 23.62
C GLN A 261 0.16 11.94 22.39
N LEU A 262 -0.25 12.44 21.22
CA LEU A 262 -0.20 11.70 19.95
C LEU A 262 1.25 11.38 19.55
N VAL A 263 2.19 12.32 19.71
CA VAL A 263 3.63 12.06 19.47
C VAL A 263 4.18 10.99 20.42
N LYS A 264 3.78 11.01 21.70
CA LYS A 264 4.18 9.99 22.69
C LYS A 264 3.58 8.60 22.36
N GLN A 265 2.35 8.55 21.85
CA GLN A 265 1.69 7.32 21.41
C GLN A 265 2.33 6.72 20.14
N GLU A 266 2.60 7.55 19.12
CA GLU A 266 3.26 7.12 17.89
C GLU A 266 4.69 6.63 18.15
N ALA A 267 5.44 7.32 19.02
CA ALA A 267 6.78 6.88 19.42
C ALA A 267 6.77 5.50 20.13
N ALA A 268 5.75 5.22 20.95
CA ALA A 268 5.59 3.91 21.58
C ALA A 268 5.26 2.82 20.55
N ALA A 269 4.27 3.05 19.69
CA ALA A 269 3.86 2.13 18.63
C ALA A 269 5.03 1.82 17.65
N LEU A 270 5.84 2.83 17.31
CA LEU A 270 7.05 2.68 16.51
C LEU A 270 8.11 1.80 17.21
N MET A 271 8.31 1.95 18.53
CA MET A 271 9.21 1.07 19.29
C MET A 271 8.70 -0.38 19.34
N GLU A 272 7.40 -0.59 19.55
CA GLU A 272 6.79 -1.92 19.53
C GLU A 272 6.94 -2.59 18.16
N SER A 273 6.58 -1.88 17.08
CA SER A 273 6.75 -2.32 15.70
C SER A 273 8.20 -2.67 15.37
N LYS A 274 9.16 -1.81 15.76
CA LYS A 274 10.60 -2.08 15.65
C LYS A 274 11.03 -3.32 16.42
N SER A 275 10.52 -3.53 17.63
CA SER A 275 10.82 -4.73 18.44
C SER A 275 10.28 -6.02 17.79
N LEU A 276 9.08 -5.96 17.21
CA LEU A 276 8.45 -7.07 16.48
C LEU A 276 9.24 -7.39 15.21
N ALA A 277 9.65 -6.37 14.45
CA ALA A 277 10.49 -6.53 13.26
C ALA A 277 11.82 -7.22 13.59
N TYR A 278 12.54 -6.80 14.64
CA TYR A 278 13.76 -7.50 15.10
C TYR A 278 13.48 -8.93 15.59
N SER A 279 12.32 -9.17 16.23
CA SER A 279 11.91 -10.52 16.65
C SER A 279 11.67 -11.44 15.44
N LEU A 280 10.96 -10.97 14.42
CA LEU A 280 10.72 -11.68 13.17
C LEU A 280 12.02 -11.90 12.38
N GLN A 281 12.89 -10.89 12.28
CA GLN A 281 14.20 -11.00 11.61
C GLN A 281 15.07 -12.11 12.24
N ARG A 282 15.09 -12.22 13.59
CA ARG A 282 15.78 -13.31 14.29
C ARG A 282 15.16 -14.68 14.02
N LYS A 283 13.83 -14.79 13.97
CA LYS A 283 13.12 -16.03 13.60
C LYS A 283 13.45 -16.46 12.17
N VAL A 284 13.37 -15.54 11.21
CA VAL A 284 13.71 -15.79 9.79
C VAL A 284 15.17 -16.24 9.64
N LYS A 285 16.12 -15.60 10.34
CA LYS A 285 17.52 -16.04 10.33
C LYS A 285 17.66 -17.46 10.88
N SER A 286 17.09 -17.75 12.06
CA SER A 286 17.14 -19.09 12.66
C SER A 286 16.51 -20.17 11.78
N GLN A 287 15.40 -19.86 11.10
CA GLN A 287 14.77 -20.76 10.14
C GLN A 287 15.64 -21.00 8.90
N LYS A 288 16.31 -19.95 8.38
CA LYS A 288 17.28 -20.10 7.29
C LYS A 288 18.46 -20.99 7.72
N ASP A 289 19.09 -20.68 8.86
CA ASP A 289 20.22 -21.45 9.38
C ASP A 289 19.86 -22.94 9.57
N GLN A 290 18.62 -23.24 9.98
CA GLN A 290 18.09 -24.61 10.06
C GLN A 290 17.86 -25.26 8.68
N LEU A 291 17.36 -24.51 7.68
CA LEU A 291 17.18 -25.00 6.32
C LEU A 291 18.52 -25.29 5.63
N ASP A 292 19.51 -24.41 5.78
CA ASP A 292 20.85 -24.58 5.23
C ASP A 292 21.54 -25.81 5.84
N SER A 293 21.39 -26.03 7.16
CA SER A 293 21.84 -27.26 7.85
C SER A 293 21.17 -28.54 7.32
N LYS A 294 19.83 -28.53 7.14
CA LYS A 294 19.10 -29.65 6.54
C LYS A 294 19.52 -29.89 5.08
N GLY A 295 19.77 -28.83 4.32
CA GLY A 295 20.29 -28.89 2.95
C GLY A 295 21.66 -29.57 2.88
N LEU A 296 22.58 -29.23 3.78
CA LEU A 296 23.89 -29.88 3.89
C LEU A 296 23.74 -31.37 4.24
N HIS A 297 22.86 -31.73 5.18
CA HIS A 297 22.60 -33.13 5.52
C HIS A 297 22.05 -33.93 4.31
N ILE A 298 21.12 -33.35 3.55
CA ILE A 298 20.59 -33.95 2.31
C ILE A 298 21.70 -34.13 1.25
N GLN A 299 22.64 -33.18 1.12
CA GLN A 299 23.79 -33.34 0.23
C GLN A 299 24.72 -34.49 0.67
N ILE A 300 24.97 -34.63 1.97
CA ILE A 300 25.78 -35.74 2.53
C ILE A 300 25.10 -37.09 2.28
N LEU A 301 23.79 -37.19 2.55
CA LEU A 301 23.02 -38.41 2.26
C LEU A 301 23.04 -38.77 0.77
N ARG A 302 22.81 -37.79 -0.12
CA ARG A 302 22.90 -38.02 -1.59
C ARG A 302 24.28 -38.55 -1.99
N LYS A 303 25.36 -37.95 -1.48
CA LYS A 303 26.73 -38.44 -1.73
C LYS A 303 26.95 -39.87 -1.25
N LYS A 304 26.49 -40.24 -0.05
CA LYS A 304 26.68 -41.63 0.44
C LYS A 304 25.78 -42.64 -0.29
N VAL A 305 24.59 -42.25 -0.76
CA VAL A 305 23.78 -43.10 -1.65
C VAL A 305 24.53 -43.37 -2.96
N SER A 306 25.07 -42.34 -3.63
CA SER A 306 25.85 -42.52 -4.86
C SER A 306 27.09 -43.39 -4.66
N GLN A 307 27.80 -43.23 -3.52
CA GLN A 307 28.91 -44.12 -3.15
C GLN A 307 28.45 -45.57 -2.95
N LEU A 308 27.33 -45.80 -2.25
CA LEU A 308 26.78 -47.15 -2.06
C LEU A 308 26.32 -47.78 -3.39
N ASP A 309 25.78 -47.00 -4.32
CA ASP A 309 25.47 -47.47 -5.68
C ASP A 309 26.72 -47.87 -6.46
N GLU A 310 27.83 -47.13 -6.32
CA GLU A 310 29.11 -47.44 -6.95
C GLU A 310 29.81 -48.65 -6.30
N GLU A 311 29.81 -48.74 -4.96
CA GLU A 311 30.23 -49.90 -4.18
C GLU A 311 29.44 -51.16 -4.58
N ASN A 312 28.12 -51.04 -4.78
CA ASN A 312 27.26 -52.15 -5.18
C ASN A 312 27.47 -52.56 -6.65
N ARG A 313 27.61 -51.60 -7.57
CA ARG A 313 27.93 -51.88 -9.00
C ARG A 313 29.26 -52.59 -9.15
N THR A 314 30.31 -52.11 -8.46
CA THR A 314 31.66 -52.71 -8.52
C THR A 314 31.67 -54.10 -7.89
N ARG A 315 31.07 -54.28 -6.71
CA ARG A 315 30.88 -55.59 -6.08
C ARG A 315 30.16 -56.58 -7.01
N SER A 316 29.03 -56.15 -7.59
CA SER A 316 28.24 -56.98 -8.49
C SER A 316 28.98 -57.30 -9.80
N ALA A 317 29.94 -56.48 -10.23
CA ALA A 317 30.83 -56.81 -11.34
C ALA A 317 31.81 -57.93 -10.95
N VAL A 318 32.49 -57.81 -9.80
CA VAL A 318 33.41 -58.85 -9.27
C VAL A 318 32.68 -60.19 -9.07
N GLU A 319 31.49 -60.17 -8.47
CA GLU A 319 30.67 -61.38 -8.26
C GLU A 319 30.29 -62.08 -9.59
N ARG A 320 30.14 -61.32 -10.70
CA ARG A 320 29.96 -61.90 -12.04
C ARG A 320 31.27 -62.45 -12.63
N GLU A 321 32.40 -61.77 -12.42
CA GLU A 321 33.70 -62.23 -12.90
C GLU A 321 34.14 -63.52 -12.21
N ASP A 322 33.97 -63.61 -10.88
CA ASP A 322 34.21 -64.83 -10.11
C ASP A 322 33.31 -65.99 -10.55
N ALA A 323 32.00 -65.73 -10.74
CA ALA A 323 31.07 -66.74 -11.28
C ALA A 323 31.47 -67.19 -12.69
N CYS A 324 31.94 -66.28 -13.55
CA CYS A 324 32.51 -66.63 -14.86
C CYS A 324 33.82 -67.42 -14.76
N ALA A 325 34.68 -67.13 -13.78
CA ALA A 325 35.93 -67.85 -13.54
C ALA A 325 35.67 -69.28 -13.03
N GLU A 326 34.75 -69.46 -12.09
CA GLU A 326 34.23 -70.75 -11.63
C GLU A 326 33.62 -71.53 -12.80
N ALA A 327 32.72 -70.92 -13.58
CA ALA A 327 32.11 -71.57 -14.75
C ALA A 327 33.17 -72.06 -15.76
N ARG A 328 34.20 -71.23 -16.04
CA ARG A 328 35.35 -71.63 -16.88
C ARG A 328 36.17 -72.77 -16.25
N ARG A 329 36.32 -72.81 -14.92
CA ARG A 329 37.00 -73.89 -14.19
C ARG A 329 36.21 -75.20 -14.24
N LEU A 330 34.90 -75.15 -14.04
CA LEU A 330 34.00 -76.29 -14.14
C LEU A 330 33.94 -76.83 -15.57
N GLN A 331 33.89 -75.94 -16.58
CA GLN A 331 33.96 -76.33 -18.00
C GLN A 331 35.26 -77.07 -18.33
N LYS A 332 36.42 -76.60 -17.83
CA LYS A 332 37.70 -77.31 -17.98
C LYS A 332 37.68 -78.69 -17.33
N LYS A 333 37.12 -78.83 -16.12
CA LYS A 333 36.93 -80.13 -15.45
C LYS A 333 36.01 -81.05 -16.26
N LEU A 334 34.90 -80.54 -16.79
CA LEU A 334 33.99 -81.30 -17.65
C LEU A 334 34.67 -81.83 -18.90
N VAL A 335 35.46 -81.00 -19.60
CA VAL A 335 36.22 -81.42 -20.79
C VAL A 335 37.26 -82.49 -20.44
N HIS A 336 37.95 -82.36 -19.29
CA HIS A 336 38.91 -83.35 -18.82
C HIS A 336 38.25 -84.71 -18.49
N LEU A 337 37.18 -84.69 -17.68
CA LEU A 337 36.39 -85.88 -17.34
C LEU A 337 35.75 -86.53 -18.58
N GLN A 338 35.33 -85.75 -19.58
CA GLN A 338 34.88 -86.29 -20.87
C GLN A 338 36.01 -86.95 -21.67
N GLY A 339 37.25 -86.46 -21.53
CA GLY A 339 38.45 -87.11 -22.07
C GLY A 339 38.74 -88.45 -21.40
N GLU A 340 38.77 -88.48 -20.08
CA GLU A 340 38.94 -89.71 -19.29
C GLU A 340 37.82 -90.73 -19.55
N LEU A 341 36.57 -90.28 -19.69
CA LEU A 341 35.43 -91.12 -20.06
C LEU A 341 35.53 -91.67 -21.49
N LYS A 342 36.18 -90.96 -22.42
CA LYS A 342 36.47 -91.48 -23.77
C LYS A 342 37.61 -92.51 -23.71
N ALA A 343 38.68 -92.23 -22.98
CA ALA A 343 39.81 -93.15 -22.81
C ALA A 343 39.39 -94.47 -22.13
N THR A 344 38.62 -94.39 -21.04
CA THR A 344 38.07 -95.58 -20.36
C THR A 344 37.04 -96.34 -21.19
N LYS A 345 36.28 -95.67 -22.08
CA LYS A 345 35.44 -96.37 -23.07
C LYS A 345 36.26 -97.10 -24.12
N LEU A 346 37.37 -96.52 -24.59
CA LEU A 346 38.29 -97.17 -25.52
C LEU A 346 38.92 -98.41 -24.88
N THR A 347 39.52 -98.29 -23.69
CA THR A 347 40.14 -99.45 -23.01
C THR A 347 39.11 -100.51 -22.59
N ASN A 348 37.87 -100.14 -22.26
CA ASN A 348 36.78 -101.11 -22.03
C ASN A 348 36.38 -101.84 -23.33
N SER A 349 36.38 -101.15 -24.48
CA SER A 349 36.16 -101.78 -25.80
C SER A 349 37.32 -102.70 -26.20
N GLU A 350 38.55 -102.34 -25.87
CA GLU A 350 39.76 -103.13 -26.12
C GLU A 350 39.81 -104.37 -25.21
N LEU A 351 39.52 -104.22 -23.92
CA LEU A 351 39.37 -105.34 -22.98
C LEU A 351 38.23 -106.28 -23.38
N LYS A 352 37.14 -105.78 -23.98
CA LYS A 352 36.09 -106.62 -24.57
C LYS A 352 36.60 -107.42 -25.77
N ALA A 353 37.40 -106.82 -26.65
CA ALA A 353 38.02 -107.53 -27.77
C ALA A 353 39.01 -108.62 -27.28
N GLN A 354 39.80 -108.31 -26.25
CA GLN A 354 40.67 -109.28 -25.57
C GLN A 354 39.87 -110.40 -24.91
N LEU A 355 38.73 -110.10 -24.27
CA LEU A 355 37.81 -111.10 -23.70
C LEU A 355 37.18 -112.01 -24.76
N SER A 356 36.75 -111.47 -25.91
CA SER A 356 36.26 -112.31 -27.00
C SER A 356 37.34 -113.22 -27.55
N HIS A 357 38.57 -112.73 -27.71
CA HIS A 357 39.69 -113.56 -28.17
C HIS A 357 40.12 -114.60 -27.12
N ASN A 358 40.08 -114.28 -25.82
CA ASN A 358 40.32 -115.24 -24.75
C ASN A 358 39.26 -116.35 -24.72
N ASN A 359 37.98 -116.02 -24.91
CA ASN A 359 36.91 -117.01 -25.05
C ASN A 359 37.11 -117.88 -26.30
N GLU A 360 37.56 -117.30 -27.42
CA GLU A 360 37.88 -118.03 -28.65
C GLU A 360 39.06 -119.01 -28.47
N LEU A 361 40.10 -118.62 -27.73
CA LEU A 361 41.18 -119.50 -27.31
C LEU A 361 40.68 -120.59 -26.34
N LYS A 362 39.79 -120.26 -25.41
CA LYS A 362 39.19 -121.21 -24.47
C LYS A 362 38.34 -122.28 -25.18
N VAL A 363 37.60 -121.90 -26.22
CA VAL A 363 36.88 -122.86 -27.09
C VAL A 363 37.87 -123.81 -27.76
N LYS A 364 38.94 -123.30 -28.38
CA LYS A 364 39.99 -124.13 -28.99
C LYS A 364 40.66 -125.09 -27.99
N VAL A 365 40.87 -124.64 -26.74
CA VAL A 365 41.39 -125.51 -25.66
C VAL A 365 40.37 -126.57 -25.23
N MET A 366 39.07 -126.26 -25.20
CA MET A 366 38.02 -127.25 -24.94
C MET A 366 37.93 -128.30 -26.07
N GLU A 367 38.01 -127.90 -27.34
CA GLU A 367 38.06 -128.80 -28.50
C GLU A 367 39.28 -129.74 -28.45
N GLN A 368 40.45 -129.20 -28.09
CA GLN A 368 41.66 -130.00 -27.86
C GLN A 368 41.51 -130.96 -26.66
N SER A 369 40.88 -130.52 -25.57
CA SER A 369 40.63 -131.38 -24.40
C SER A 369 39.61 -132.49 -24.71
N GLN A 370 38.60 -132.22 -25.55
CA GLN A 370 37.60 -133.21 -25.95
C GLN A 370 38.22 -134.27 -26.89
N THR A 371 39.01 -133.86 -27.89
CA THR A 371 39.74 -134.80 -28.74
C THR A 371 40.83 -135.58 -27.97
N MET A 372 41.39 -135.01 -26.90
CA MET A 372 42.24 -135.74 -25.95
C MET A 372 41.45 -136.79 -25.14
N GLN A 373 40.25 -136.46 -24.67
CA GLN A 373 39.35 -137.38 -23.97
C GLN A 373 38.93 -138.58 -24.86
N GLU A 374 38.61 -138.34 -26.13
CA GLU A 374 38.34 -139.41 -27.11
C GLU A 374 39.54 -140.35 -27.31
N LYS A 375 40.75 -139.79 -27.44
CA LYS A 375 41.99 -140.58 -27.51
C LYS A 375 42.19 -141.41 -26.23
N LYS A 376 41.87 -140.85 -25.06
CA LYS A 376 41.95 -141.54 -23.76
C LYS A 376 40.94 -142.69 -23.65
N GLN A 377 39.73 -142.54 -24.16
CA GLN A 377 38.75 -143.64 -24.27
C GLN A 377 39.24 -144.76 -25.21
N LYS A 378 39.77 -144.42 -26.39
CA LYS A 378 40.35 -145.40 -27.33
C LYS A 378 41.55 -146.15 -26.71
N LEU A 379 42.35 -145.47 -25.88
CA LEU A 379 43.44 -146.10 -25.13
C LEU A 379 42.93 -147.09 -24.07
N ALA A 380 41.85 -146.77 -23.36
CA ALA A 380 41.26 -147.67 -22.35
C ALA A 380 40.72 -148.98 -22.97
N GLN A 381 40.13 -148.91 -24.17
CA GLN A 381 39.68 -150.09 -24.91
C GLN A 381 40.84 -151.05 -25.28
N LEU A 382 42.02 -150.51 -25.62
CA LEU A 382 43.23 -151.31 -25.85
C LEU A 382 43.74 -151.99 -24.58
N VAL A 383 43.66 -151.32 -23.42
CA VAL A 383 44.09 -151.88 -22.12
C VAL A 383 43.21 -153.05 -21.68
N ASP A 384 41.89 -152.95 -21.83
CA ASP A 384 40.97 -154.07 -21.53
C ASP A 384 41.19 -155.28 -22.46
N GLY A 385 41.64 -155.03 -23.71
CA GLY A 385 42.15 -156.07 -24.61
C GLY A 385 43.39 -156.79 -24.05
N LYS A 386 44.37 -156.06 -23.52
CA LYS A 386 45.61 -156.61 -22.93
C LYS A 386 45.32 -157.53 -21.73
N VAL A 387 44.46 -157.10 -20.80
CA VAL A 387 44.12 -157.89 -19.60
C VAL A 387 43.47 -159.23 -19.93
N LYS A 388 42.73 -159.32 -21.05
CA LYS A 388 42.12 -160.57 -21.55
C LYS A 388 43.12 -161.52 -22.21
N ALA A 389 44.30 -161.04 -22.61
CA ALA A 389 45.41 -161.88 -23.05
C ALA A 389 46.21 -162.42 -21.85
N GLU A 390 46.58 -161.56 -20.90
CA GLU A 390 47.42 -161.91 -19.75
C GLU A 390 46.79 -163.01 -18.88
N LYS A 391 45.46 -162.97 -18.66
CA LYS A 391 44.73 -163.99 -17.89
C LYS A 391 44.78 -165.40 -18.50
N LYS A 392 45.18 -165.57 -19.76
CA LYS A 392 45.36 -166.90 -20.39
C LYS A 392 46.74 -167.50 -20.13
N LEU A 393 47.71 -166.71 -19.67
CA LEU A 393 49.10 -167.15 -19.49
C LEU A 393 49.32 -167.84 -18.14
N CYS A 394 48.75 -167.29 -17.06
CA CYS A 394 48.95 -167.80 -15.70
C CYS A 394 48.47 -169.25 -15.50
N THR A 395 47.41 -169.67 -16.21
CA THR A 395 46.82 -171.01 -16.10
C THR A 395 47.75 -172.14 -16.54
N VAL A 396 48.76 -171.83 -17.36
CA VAL A 396 49.74 -172.82 -17.87
C VAL A 396 50.92 -172.99 -16.90
N SER A 397 51.26 -171.95 -16.14
CA SER A 397 52.53 -171.89 -15.39
C SER A 397 52.55 -172.69 -14.09
N LEU A 398 51.40 -173.11 -13.55
CA LEU A 398 51.31 -173.79 -12.25
C LEU A 398 51.32 -175.33 -12.33
N HIS A 399 51.25 -175.92 -13.52
CA HIS A 399 50.88 -177.34 -13.68
C HIS A 399 52.08 -178.32 -13.76
N LEU A 400 53.29 -177.90 -13.38
CA LEU A 400 54.54 -178.54 -13.86
C LEU A 400 55.66 -178.84 -12.82
N GLN A 401 55.47 -178.71 -11.50
CA GLN A 401 56.55 -179.06 -10.54
C GLN A 401 56.12 -179.86 -9.28
N SER A 402 56.50 -181.14 -9.29
CA SER A 402 56.80 -182.04 -8.16
C SER A 402 57.50 -183.31 -8.73
N PRO A 403 58.22 -184.17 -7.98
CA PRO A 403 58.47 -184.22 -6.53
C PRO A 403 59.99 -184.38 -6.16
N GLU A 404 60.28 -185.01 -5.01
CA GLU A 404 61.58 -185.55 -4.53
C GLU A 404 62.64 -184.60 -3.89
N ARG A 405 63.67 -185.23 -3.27
CA ARG A 405 63.92 -185.11 -1.81
C ARG A 405 65.37 -185.46 -1.36
N ARG A 406 65.87 -184.74 -0.32
CA ARG A 406 66.83 -185.14 0.76
C ARG A 406 68.37 -185.00 0.59
N THR A 407 69.02 -184.96 1.77
CA THR A 407 70.47 -184.85 2.14
C THR A 407 71.10 -183.44 1.99
N ARG A 408 71.63 -182.74 3.02
CA ARG A 408 72.39 -183.01 4.29
C ARG A 408 73.84 -183.46 4.09
N ASP A 409 74.83 -183.14 4.93
CA ASP A 409 75.13 -182.17 6.03
C ASP A 409 76.70 -182.24 6.17
N ASP A 410 77.57 -181.30 6.54
CA ASP A 410 77.66 -179.86 6.93
C ASP A 410 79.12 -179.40 6.58
N GLN A 411 79.48 -178.13 6.33
CA GLN A 411 80.14 -177.17 7.24
C GLN A 411 80.36 -175.82 6.50
N LYS A 412 80.22 -174.61 7.07
CA LYS A 412 79.74 -174.20 8.41
C LYS A 412 79.30 -172.71 8.39
N THR A 413 78.20 -172.40 9.09
CA THR A 413 77.90 -171.17 9.89
C THR A 413 78.57 -169.81 9.54
N THR A 414 77.89 -168.65 9.45
CA THR A 414 76.52 -168.26 9.89
C THR A 414 76.05 -166.90 9.31
N HIS A 415 74.74 -166.60 9.52
CA HIS A 415 74.02 -165.31 9.42
C HIS A 415 73.35 -164.85 8.11
N HIS A 416 72.02 -164.75 8.22
CA HIS A 416 71.03 -163.88 7.57
C HIS A 416 71.03 -163.64 6.04
N ALA A 417 70.06 -164.31 5.40
CA ALA A 417 69.38 -163.86 4.19
C ALA A 417 68.54 -162.58 4.46
N ARG A 418 68.21 -161.66 3.54
CA ARG A 418 68.00 -161.71 2.07
C ARG A 418 66.63 -162.36 1.72
N ILE A 419 65.70 -161.76 0.96
CA ILE A 419 65.55 -160.41 0.39
C ILE A 419 64.03 -160.12 0.26
N GLU A 420 63.62 -158.85 0.32
CA GLU A 420 62.38 -158.36 -0.32
C GLU A 420 62.73 -157.15 -1.21
N PRO A 421 62.34 -157.12 -2.50
CA PRO A 421 62.52 -155.97 -3.37
C PRO A 421 61.18 -155.48 -3.96
N GLY A 422 60.63 -154.40 -3.38
CA GLY A 422 59.40 -153.73 -3.85
C GLY A 422 59.68 -152.41 -4.58
N SER A 423 60.48 -152.43 -5.64
CA SER A 423 60.85 -151.24 -6.44
C SER A 423 59.61 -150.48 -6.96
N ALA A 424 59.60 -149.15 -7.12
CA ALA A 424 60.69 -148.21 -7.41
C ALA A 424 61.38 -148.46 -8.76
N VAL A 425 60.61 -148.32 -9.84
CA VAL A 425 60.78 -147.20 -10.79
C VAL A 425 59.41 -146.55 -10.96
#